data_AF-A0A382WP19-F1
#
_entry.id   AF-A0A382WP19-F1
#
_cell.length_a   1.000
_cell.length_b   1.000
_cell.length_c   1.000
_cell.angle_alpha   90.00
_cell.angle_beta   90.00
_cell.angle_gamma   90.00
#
_symmetry.space_group_name_H-M   'P 1'
#
loop_
_entity.id
_entity.type
_entity.pdbx_description
1 polymer ?
#
loop_
_entity_poly.entity_id
_entity_poly.type
_entity_poly.pdbx_seq_one_letter_code
_entity_poly.pdbx_strand_id
1 'polypeptide(L)'
;MTGIIERFLVDTHLWIAGGAAGLVLFSQHALGLPIRGAPVALVAASTLLIYRFDGWVDADRPSRGVVPVGMALAVLIWSWGQAPQAVRWLVGLGAIPCVLYGSRWGGGDICLRQVPGVKPFFVTGALTVATIGVTVLWSSGEVTLSQLCRLSLLLGILLLSNV
;
A
#
# COMPACT_ATOMS: atom_id res chain seq x y z
N MET A 1 17.74 -19.02 -18.01
CA MET A 1 16.65 -19.13 -17.01
C MET A 1 16.57 -17.91 -16.09
N THR A 2 17.69 -17.37 -15.62
CA THR A 2 17.77 -16.13 -14.83
C THR A 2 17.02 -14.95 -15.45
N GLY A 3 17.21 -14.68 -16.74
CA GLY A 3 16.51 -13.56 -17.42
C GLY A 3 14.99 -13.72 -17.60
N ILE A 4 14.44 -14.94 -17.51
CA ILE A 4 12.98 -15.16 -17.58
C ILE A 4 12.35 -14.90 -16.21
N ILE A 5 12.98 -15.38 -15.15
CA ILE A 5 12.53 -15.17 -13.76
C ILE A 5 12.62 -13.69 -13.39
N GLU A 6 13.71 -13.03 -13.78
CA GLU A 6 13.91 -11.60 -13.55
C GLU A 6 12.85 -10.76 -14.28
N ARG A 7 12.62 -11.02 -15.58
CA ARG A 7 11.54 -10.36 -16.33
C ARG A 7 10.18 -10.67 -15.73
N PHE A 8 9.93 -11.92 -15.33
CA PHE A 8 8.68 -12.26 -14.67
C PHE A 8 8.49 -11.47 -13.38
N LEU A 9 9.48 -11.45 -12.47
CA LEU A 9 9.41 -10.70 -11.21
C LEU A 9 9.22 -9.20 -11.44
N VAL A 10 10.00 -8.60 -12.34
CA VAL A 10 9.99 -7.16 -12.64
C VAL A 10 8.71 -6.76 -13.35
N ASP A 11 8.35 -7.43 -14.45
CA ASP A 11 7.15 -7.12 -15.23
C ASP A 11 5.87 -7.41 -14.45
N THR A 12 5.91 -8.33 -13.48
CA THR A 12 4.76 -8.60 -12.60
C THR A 12 4.70 -7.75 -11.35
N HIS A 13 5.77 -7.02 -11.01
CA HIS A 13 5.90 -6.25 -9.77
C HIS A 13 5.75 -7.11 -8.49
N LEU A 14 5.91 -8.44 -8.62
CA LEU A 14 5.81 -9.37 -7.50
C LEU A 14 6.89 -9.13 -6.44
N TRP A 15 8.07 -8.65 -6.85
CA TRP A 15 9.15 -8.32 -5.92
C TRP A 15 8.78 -7.17 -4.97
N ILE A 16 8.03 -6.17 -5.45
CA ILE A 16 7.57 -5.05 -4.63
C ILE A 16 6.49 -5.51 -3.66
N ALA A 17 5.51 -6.27 -4.15
CA ALA A 17 4.47 -6.84 -3.33
C ALA A 17 5.04 -7.79 -2.26
N GLY A 18 6.06 -8.59 -2.61
CA GLY A 18 6.80 -9.44 -1.69
C GLY A 18 7.59 -8.65 -0.65
N GLY A 19 8.23 -7.54 -1.05
CA GLY A 19 8.90 -6.63 -0.12
C GLY A 19 7.93 -6.01 0.90
N ALA A 20 6.77 -5.53 0.42
CA ALA A 20 5.73 -5.01 1.29
C ALA A 20 5.17 -6.09 2.24
N ALA A 21 4.93 -7.30 1.75
CA ALA A 21 4.54 -8.46 2.55
C ALA A 21 5.57 -8.78 3.64
N GLY A 22 6.87 -8.77 3.29
CA GLY A 22 7.97 -8.96 4.22
C GLY A 22 8.02 -7.90 5.32
N LEU A 23 7.76 -6.64 4.99
CA LEU A 23 7.67 -5.55 5.97
C LEU A 23 6.49 -5.72 6.94
N VAL A 24 5.36 -6.26 6.48
CA VAL A 24 4.22 -6.60 7.35
C VAL A 24 4.63 -7.70 8.34
N LEU A 25 5.26 -8.77 7.87
CA LEU A 25 5.75 -9.87 8.72
C LEU A 25 6.78 -9.38 9.73
N PHE A 26 7.73 -8.56 9.28
CA PHE A 26 8.71 -7.90 10.14
C PHE A 26 8.03 -7.04 11.20
N SER A 27 7.05 -6.23 10.82
CA SER A 27 6.32 -5.35 11.74
C SER A 27 5.54 -6.16 12.79
N GLN A 28 4.88 -7.25 12.39
CA GLN A 28 4.22 -8.16 13.32
C GLN A 28 5.21 -8.72 14.34
N HIS A 29 6.36 -9.19 13.87
CA HIS A 29 7.40 -9.75 14.73
C HIS A 29 8.01 -8.71 15.68
N ALA A 30 8.40 -7.55 15.14
CA ALA A 30 9.03 -6.46 15.90
C ALA A 30 8.12 -5.88 16.99
N LEU A 31 6.81 -5.86 16.74
CA LEU A 31 5.81 -5.35 17.67
C LEU A 31 5.25 -6.43 18.62
N GLY A 32 5.73 -7.68 18.52
CA GLY A 32 5.21 -8.78 19.34
C GLY A 32 3.75 -9.14 19.04
N LEU A 33 3.25 -8.83 17.85
CA LEU A 33 1.88 -9.10 17.42
C LEU A 33 1.73 -10.52 16.87
N PRO A 34 0.51 -11.10 16.88
CA PRO A 34 0.27 -12.41 16.28
C PRO A 34 0.57 -12.38 14.78
N ILE A 35 1.35 -13.34 14.29
CA ILE A 35 1.61 -13.51 12.86
C ILE A 35 0.30 -13.95 12.19
N ARG A 36 -0.23 -13.11 11.32
CA ARG A 36 -1.48 -13.36 10.59
C ARG A 36 -1.25 -13.15 9.10
N GLY A 37 -1.69 -14.11 8.29
CA GLY A 37 -1.57 -14.03 6.83
C GLY A 37 -2.50 -13.00 6.18
N ALA A 38 -3.66 -12.72 6.78
CA ALA A 38 -4.64 -11.79 6.22
C ALA A 38 -4.12 -10.33 6.03
N PRO A 39 -3.47 -9.67 7.01
CA PRO A 39 -2.86 -8.35 6.79
C PRO A 39 -1.72 -8.39 5.77
N VAL A 40 -0.93 -9.46 5.75
CA VAL A 40 0.16 -9.66 4.78
C VAL A 40 -0.41 -9.72 3.35
N ALA A 41 -1.45 -10.54 3.16
CA ALA A 41 -2.15 -10.70 1.91
C ALA A 41 -2.82 -9.40 1.46
N LEU A 42 -3.45 -8.65 2.36
CA LEU A 42 -4.10 -7.38 2.05
C LEU A 42 -3.09 -6.36 1.50
N VAL A 43 -1.98 -6.16 2.21
CA VAL A 43 -0.94 -5.19 1.81
C VAL A 43 -0.24 -5.63 0.53
N ALA A 44 0.09 -6.92 0.39
CA ALA A 44 0.70 -7.45 -0.83
C ALA A 44 -0.21 -7.26 -2.06
N ALA A 45 -1.48 -7.65 -1.94
CA ALA A 45 -2.46 -7.53 -3.02
C ALA A 45 -2.73 -6.07 -3.38
N SER A 46 -2.90 -5.19 -2.38
CA SER A 46 -3.09 -3.75 -2.60
C SER A 46 -1.89 -3.13 -3.31
N THR A 47 -0.67 -3.45 -2.86
CA THR A 47 0.57 -2.96 -3.48
C THR A 47 0.66 -3.41 -4.93
N LEU A 48 0.41 -4.70 -5.19
CA LEU A 48 0.43 -5.25 -6.54
C LEU A 48 -0.58 -4.54 -7.46
N LEU A 49 -1.81 -4.31 -7.00
CA LEU A 49 -2.84 -3.62 -7.76
C LEU A 49 -2.50 -2.16 -8.03
N ILE A 50 -1.94 -1.44 -7.07
CA ILE A 50 -1.50 -0.04 -7.25
C ILE A 50 -0.43 0.05 -8.33
N TYR A 51 0.60 -0.81 -8.28
CA TYR A 51 1.67 -0.81 -9.28
C TYR A 51 1.18 -1.25 -10.66
N ARG A 52 0.19 -2.14 -10.73
CA ARG A 52 -0.47 -2.50 -11.98
C ARG A 52 -1.27 -1.35 -12.58
N PHE A 53 -2.04 -0.64 -11.75
CA PHE A 53 -2.77 0.53 -12.17
C PHE A 53 -1.83 1.64 -12.67
N ASP A 54 -0.74 1.90 -11.95
CA ASP A 54 0.27 2.89 -12.34
C ASP A 54 0.89 2.55 -13.71
N GLY A 55 1.12 1.27 -14.03
CA GLY A 55 1.59 0.84 -15.34
C GLY A 55 0.55 0.81 -16.46
N TRP A 56 -0.73 1.06 -16.17
CA TRP A 56 -1.75 1.34 -17.19
C TRP A 56 -1.89 2.84 -17.45
N VAL A 57 -1.71 3.66 -16.41
CA VAL A 57 -1.74 5.12 -16.51
C VAL A 57 -0.45 5.66 -17.14
N ASP A 58 0.71 5.09 -16.80
CA ASP A 58 2.01 5.39 -17.39
C ASP A 58 2.41 4.30 -18.39
N ALA A 59 2.26 4.59 -19.69
CA ALA A 59 2.57 3.65 -20.78
C ALA A 59 4.03 3.18 -20.82
N ASP A 60 4.94 3.88 -20.12
CA ASP A 60 6.38 3.56 -20.09
C ASP A 60 6.75 2.42 -19.13
N ARG A 61 5.79 1.90 -18.35
CA ARG A 61 6.07 0.84 -17.37
C ARG A 61 5.58 -0.53 -17.86
N PRO A 62 6.43 -1.57 -17.81
CA PRO A 62 6.04 -2.90 -18.24
C PRO A 62 4.94 -3.46 -17.33
N SER A 63 3.69 -3.40 -17.78
CA SER A 63 2.56 -4.04 -17.10
C SER A 63 1.94 -5.09 -18.04
N ARG A 64 2.17 -6.38 -17.74
CA ARG A 64 1.66 -7.49 -18.54
C ARG A 64 0.88 -8.49 -17.70
N GLY A 65 -0.26 -8.93 -18.24
CA GLY A 65 -1.05 -10.05 -17.75
C GLY A 65 -2.26 -9.65 -16.90
N VAL A 66 -3.42 -10.18 -17.28
CA VAL A 66 -4.69 -10.03 -16.53
C VAL A 66 -4.76 -10.98 -15.33
N VAL A 67 -4.07 -12.13 -15.40
CA VAL A 67 -4.09 -13.16 -14.36
C VAL A 67 -3.56 -12.65 -13.02
N PRO A 68 -2.40 -11.95 -12.93
CA PRO A 68 -1.93 -11.41 -11.65
C PRO A 68 -2.88 -10.37 -11.05
N VAL A 69 -3.58 -9.58 -11.89
CA VAL A 69 -4.59 -8.62 -11.44
C VAL A 69 -5.79 -9.35 -10.86
N GLY A 70 -6.31 -10.37 -11.56
CA GLY A 70 -7.42 -11.18 -11.08
C GLY A 70 -7.11 -11.89 -9.77
N MET A 71 -5.92 -12.48 -9.64
CA MET A 71 -5.46 -13.11 -8.40
C MET A 71 -5.32 -12.07 -7.27
N ALA A 72 -4.72 -10.92 -7.55
CA ALA A 72 -4.59 -9.85 -6.56
C ALA A 72 -5.95 -9.33 -6.10
N LEU A 73 -6.92 -9.15 -7.00
CA LEU A 73 -8.28 -8.77 -6.66
C LEU A 73 -8.97 -9.83 -5.80
N ALA A 74 -8.84 -11.11 -6.15
CA ALA A 74 -9.42 -12.20 -5.35
C ALA A 74 -8.82 -12.24 -3.94
N VAL A 75 -7.50 -12.10 -3.81
CA VAL A 75 -6.80 -12.03 -2.51
C VAL A 75 -7.19 -10.78 -1.73
N LEU A 76 -7.35 -9.64 -2.41
CA LEU A 76 -7.82 -8.39 -1.81
C LEU A 76 -9.23 -8.57 -1.25
N ILE A 77 -10.18 -9.11 -2.04
CA ILE A 77 -11.56 -9.34 -1.61
C ILE A 77 -11.61 -10.31 -0.42
N TRP A 78 -10.86 -11.41 -0.48
CA TRP A 78 -10.79 -12.40 0.59
C TRP A 78 -10.21 -11.82 1.89
N SER A 79 -9.11 -11.06 1.81
CA SER A 79 -8.49 -10.43 2.98
C SER A 79 -9.34 -9.27 3.52
N TRP A 80 -10.01 -8.52 2.66
CA TRP A 80 -10.97 -7.47 3.03
C TRP A 80 -12.18 -8.02 3.79
N GLY A 81 -12.69 -9.19 3.37
CA GLY A 81 -13.77 -9.90 4.07
C GLY A 81 -13.44 -10.18 5.53
N GLN A 82 -12.17 -10.44 5.84
CA GLN A 82 -11.67 -10.71 7.20
C GLN A 82 -11.19 -9.46 7.95
N ALA A 83 -11.09 -8.31 7.25
CA ALA A 83 -10.55 -7.10 7.84
C ALA A 83 -11.50 -6.49 8.87
N PRO A 84 -11.03 -6.16 10.08
CA PRO A 84 -11.79 -5.37 11.05
C PRO A 84 -12.23 -4.03 10.46
N GLN A 85 -13.30 -3.46 11.00
CA GLN A 85 -13.87 -2.21 10.49
C GLN A 85 -12.85 -1.06 10.47
N ALA A 86 -11.97 -0.97 11.47
CA ALA A 86 -10.89 0.01 11.52
C ALA A 86 -9.90 -0.13 10.35
N VAL A 87 -9.55 -1.36 9.95
CA VAL A 87 -8.68 -1.62 8.79
C VAL A 87 -9.37 -1.19 7.50
N ARG A 88 -10.68 -1.48 7.36
CA ARG A 88 -11.46 -1.06 6.20
C ARG A 88 -11.51 0.46 6.06
N TRP A 89 -11.71 1.17 7.17
CA TRP A 89 -11.66 2.63 7.19
C TRP A 89 -10.27 3.17 6.85
N LEU A 90 -9.22 2.62 7.45
CA LEU A 90 -7.84 3.04 7.20
C LEU A 90 -7.48 2.90 5.72
N VAL A 91 -7.76 1.74 5.12
CA VAL A 91 -7.42 1.48 3.72
C VAL A 91 -8.34 2.25 2.77
N GLY A 92 -9.64 2.33 3.07
CA GLY A 92 -10.60 3.07 2.25
C GLY A 92 -10.29 4.58 2.21
N LEU A 93 -10.04 5.19 3.38
CA LEU A 93 -9.68 6.60 3.47
C LEU A 93 -8.24 6.84 2.97
N GLY A 94 -7.33 5.91 3.21
CA GLY A 94 -5.95 5.96 2.72
C GLY A 94 -5.83 5.82 1.19
N ALA A 95 -6.82 5.22 0.53
CA ALA A 95 -6.87 5.15 -0.93
C ALA A 95 -7.08 6.54 -1.57
N ILE A 96 -7.81 7.44 -0.91
CA ILE A 96 -8.09 8.79 -1.43
C ILE A 96 -6.80 9.60 -1.67
N PRO A 97 -5.89 9.81 -0.69
CA PRO A 97 -4.65 10.53 -0.93
C PRO A 97 -3.73 9.79 -1.91
N CYS A 98 -3.77 8.45 -1.98
CA CYS A 98 -3.03 7.68 -2.98
C CYS A 98 -3.50 7.96 -4.41
N VAL A 99 -4.81 8.06 -4.62
CA VAL A 99 -5.39 8.43 -5.92
C VAL A 99 -5.07 9.88 -6.25
N LEU A 100 -5.22 10.80 -5.29
CA LEU A 100 -4.90 12.23 -5.47
C LEU A 100 -3.41 12.48 -5.75
N TYR A 101 -2.52 11.66 -5.17
CA TYR A 101 -1.08 11.72 -5.40
C TYR A 101 -0.72 11.34 -6.85
N GLY A 102 -1.44 10.38 -7.44
CA GLY A 102 -1.25 9.92 -8.81
C GLY A 102 -2.07 10.68 -9.86
N SER A 103 -3.08 11.46 -9.47
CA SER A 103 -3.95 12.16 -10.41
C SER A 103 -3.30 13.42 -11.00
N ARG A 104 -3.68 13.75 -12.23
CA ARG A 104 -3.33 15.01 -12.89
C ARG A 104 -4.28 16.11 -12.42
N TRP A 105 -3.75 17.21 -11.90
CA TRP A 105 -4.57 18.30 -11.36
C TRP A 105 -4.83 19.36 -12.42
N GLY A 106 -6.07 19.86 -12.51
CA GLY A 106 -6.43 21.02 -13.34
C GLY A 106 -6.34 20.84 -14.86
N GLY A 107 -6.37 19.61 -15.38
CA GLY A 107 -6.24 19.34 -16.81
C GLY A 107 -4.82 19.50 -17.37
N GLY A 108 -3.82 19.73 -16.51
CA GLY A 108 -2.40 19.80 -16.88
C GLY A 108 -1.66 18.47 -16.74
N ASP A 109 -0.39 18.44 -17.18
CA ASP A 109 0.50 17.28 -17.07
C ASP A 109 1.16 17.10 -15.69
N ILE A 110 0.88 18.02 -14.75
CA ILE A 110 1.55 18.06 -13.44
C ILE A 110 0.79 17.19 -12.43
N CYS A 111 1.52 16.24 -11.85
CA CYS A 111 1.05 15.39 -10.75
C CYS A 111 1.82 15.68 -9.46
N LEU A 112 1.19 15.49 -8.30
CA LEU A 112 1.85 15.57 -6.98
C LEU A 112 3.10 14.67 -6.89
N ARG A 113 3.06 13.50 -7.53
CA ARG A 113 4.21 12.58 -7.62
C ARG A 113 5.45 13.12 -8.35
N GLN A 114 5.29 14.15 -9.19
CA GLN A 114 6.37 14.78 -9.94
C GLN A 114 7.03 15.93 -9.17
N VAL A 115 6.41 16.38 -8.07
CA VAL A 115 6.98 17.44 -7.24
C VAL A 115 8.22 16.91 -6.51
N PRO A 116 9.39 17.55 -6.68
CA PRO A 116 10.62 17.15 -5.99
C PRO A 116 10.40 17.15 -4.48
N GLY A 117 10.90 16.12 -3.80
CA GLY A 117 10.80 15.99 -2.34
C GLY A 117 9.48 15.39 -1.84
N VAL A 118 8.35 15.45 -2.56
CA VAL A 118 7.06 14.93 -2.04
C VAL A 118 7.00 13.40 -2.05
N LYS A 119 7.50 12.77 -3.12
CA LYS A 119 7.49 11.32 -3.32
C LYS A 119 8.06 10.51 -2.15
N PRO A 120 9.28 10.80 -1.62
CA PRO A 120 9.83 10.00 -0.52
C PRO A 120 8.97 10.08 0.75
N PHE A 121 8.43 11.23 1.12
CA PHE A 121 7.58 11.34 2.31
C PHE A 121 6.25 10.63 2.12
N PHE A 122 5.62 10.79 0.95
CA PHE A 122 4.36 10.13 0.64
C PHE A 122 4.51 8.61 0.67
N VAL A 123 5.51 8.07 0.00
CA VAL A 123 5.75 6.62 -0.08
C VAL A 123 6.12 6.05 1.29
N THR A 124 6.99 6.72 2.06
CA THR A 124 7.36 6.28 3.41
C THR A 124 6.17 6.30 4.35
N GLY A 125 5.36 7.37 4.33
CA GLY A 125 4.15 7.46 5.14
C GLY A 125 3.14 6.38 4.76
N ALA A 126 2.88 6.19 3.46
CA ALA A 126 1.96 5.16 2.98
C ALA A 126 2.42 3.75 3.36
N LEU A 127 3.71 3.44 3.21
CA LEU A 127 4.29 2.16 3.63
C LEU A 127 4.20 1.96 5.14
N THR A 128 4.47 2.99 5.94
CA THR A 128 4.38 2.92 7.41
C THR A 128 2.95 2.64 7.84
N VAL A 129 1.98 3.36 7.30
CA VAL A 129 0.55 3.16 7.58
C VAL A 129 0.09 1.76 7.12
N ALA A 130 0.52 1.32 5.94
CA ALA A 130 0.15 0.02 5.40
C ALA A 130 0.76 -1.15 6.20
N THR A 131 2.01 -1.05 6.63
CA THR A 131 2.73 -2.17 7.25
C THR A 131 2.54 -2.23 8.77
N ILE A 132 2.57 -1.07 9.44
CA ILE A 132 2.41 -0.94 10.89
C ILE A 132 0.95 -0.70 11.26
N GLY A 133 0.28 0.26 10.60
CA GLY A 133 -1.10 0.61 10.91
C GLY A 133 -2.05 -0.57 10.70
N VAL A 134 -2.00 -1.23 9.55
CA VAL A 134 -2.86 -2.40 9.27
C VAL A 134 -2.62 -3.53 10.25
N THR A 135 -1.37 -3.82 10.62
CA THR A 135 -1.05 -4.94 11.54
C THR A 135 -1.52 -4.67 12.96
N VAL A 136 -1.28 -3.46 13.47
CA VAL A 136 -1.75 -3.02 14.79
C VAL A 136 -3.26 -3.08 14.86
N LEU A 137 -3.97 -2.50 13.86
CA LEU A 137 -5.43 -2.49 13.83
C LEU A 137 -6.05 -3.89 13.71
N TRP A 138 -5.37 -4.80 13.02
CA TRP A 138 -5.82 -6.19 12.95
C TRP A 138 -5.69 -6.91 14.30
N SER A 139 -4.70 -6.51 15.10
CA SER A 139 -4.46 -7.09 16.43
C SER A 139 -5.34 -6.47 17.52
N SER A 140 -5.66 -5.17 17.43
CA SER A 140 -6.38 -4.45 18.48
C SER A 140 -7.90 -4.59 18.41
N GLY A 141 -8.45 -5.07 17.29
CA GLY A 141 -9.86 -5.45 17.14
C GLY A 141 -10.83 -4.28 16.99
N GLU A 142 -10.63 -3.18 17.72
CA GLU A 142 -11.47 -1.98 17.64
C GLU A 142 -10.64 -0.71 17.79
N VAL A 143 -10.71 0.16 16.78
CA VAL A 143 -10.16 1.52 16.83
C VAL A 143 -11.19 2.45 16.22
N THR A 144 -11.54 3.50 16.96
CA THR A 144 -12.55 4.47 16.52
C THR A 144 -11.99 5.37 15.42
N LEU A 145 -12.86 5.87 14.53
CA LEU A 145 -12.48 6.80 13.45
C LEU A 145 -11.69 8.00 13.97
N SER A 146 -12.04 8.52 15.16
CA SER A 146 -11.33 9.65 15.77
C SER A 146 -9.87 9.33 16.12
N GLN A 147 -9.59 8.11 16.56
CA GLN A 147 -8.23 7.66 16.88
C GLN A 147 -7.42 7.51 15.59
N LEU A 148 -8.02 7.00 14.51
CA LEU A 148 -7.39 6.93 13.18
C LEU A 148 -7.04 8.33 12.65
N CYS A 149 -7.97 9.29 12.73
CA CYS A 149 -7.72 10.67 12.30
C CYS A 149 -6.58 11.33 13.09
N ARG A 150 -6.54 11.14 14.42
CA ARG A 150 -5.44 11.66 15.26
C ARG A 150 -4.10 11.02 14.92
N LEU A 151 -4.09 9.71 14.68
CA LEU A 151 -2.86 8.99 14.34
C LEU A 151 -2.32 9.45 12.98
N SER A 152 -3.19 9.62 11.97
CA SER A 152 -2.83 10.19 10.68
C SER A 152 -2.31 11.63 10.79
N LEU A 153 -2.91 12.47 11.64
CA LEU A 153 -2.44 13.83 11.91
C LEU A 153 -1.04 13.82 12.55
N LEU A 154 -0.83 12.99 13.57
CA LEU A 154 0.46 12.86 14.26
C LEU A 154 1.56 12.34 13.34
N LEU A 155 1.25 11.36 12.48
CA LEU A 155 2.17 10.86 11.47
C LEU A 155 2.50 11.93 10.42
N GLY A 156 1.50 12.71 9.99
CA GLY A 156 1.71 13.87 9.13
C GLY A 156 2.62 14.91 9.76
N ILE A 157 2.40 15.25 11.04
CA ILE A 157 3.25 16.17 11.79
C ILE A 157 4.67 15.62 11.90
N LEU A 158 4.85 14.35 12.26
CA LEU A 158 6.17 13.73 12.43
C LEU A 158 6.96 13.68 11.12
N LEU A 159 6.28 13.44 9.99
CA LEU A 159 6.90 13.46 8.67
C LEU A 159 7.27 14.88 8.23
N LEU A 160 6.44 15.88 8.54
CA LEU A 160 6.70 17.29 8.23
C LEU A 160 7.74 17.95 9.14
N SER A 161 7.93 17.43 10.36
CA SER A 161 8.90 17.96 11.34
C SER A 161 10.30 17.34 11.25
N ASN A 162 10.49 16.35 10.38
CA ASN A 162 11.81 15.82 10.00
C ASN A 162 12.40 16.52 8.74
N VAL A 163 11.94 17.74 8.45
CA VAL A 163 12.41 18.63 7.37
C VAL A 163 12.93 19.91 7.99
#